data_AF-A0A7K6UP58-F1
#
_entry.id   AF-A0A7K6UP58-F1
#
_cell.length_a   1.000
_cell.length_b   1.000
_cell.length_c   1.000
_cell.angle_alpha   90.00
_cell.angle_beta   90.00
_cell.angle_gamma   90.00
#
_symmetry.space_group_name_H-M   'P 1'
#
loop_
_entity.id
_entity.type
_entity.pdbx_description
1 polymer ?
#
loop_
_entity_poly.entity_id
_entity_poly.type
_entity_poly.pdbx_seq_one_letter_code
_entity_poly.pdbx_strand_id
1 'polypeptide(L)' 'LNHILQKPSRYFWLGLSAPSAEEGWTWLNGSHPDQSRPWERGDGACGVLRGDRIGSSSCTSRLQWICQKEATKL' A
#
# COMPACT_ATOMS: atom_id res chain seq x y z
N LEU A 1 -5.54 -14.67 8.18
CA LEU A 1 -4.98 -13.43 7.60
C LEU A 1 -5.34 -13.30 6.11
N ASN A 2 -4.98 -14.26 5.26
CA ASN A 2 -5.27 -14.20 3.80
C ASN A 2 -6.74 -13.94 3.44
N HIS A 3 -7.70 -14.62 4.09
CA HIS A 3 -9.13 -14.39 3.84
C HIS A 3 -9.63 -12.99 4.20
N ILE A 4 -8.90 -12.27 5.07
CA ILE A 4 -9.24 -10.89 5.44
C ILE A 4 -8.73 -9.92 4.38
N LEU A 5 -7.52 -10.17 3.86
CA LEU A 5 -6.87 -9.36 2.83
C LEU A 5 -7.61 -9.45 1.49
N GLN A 6 -8.21 -10.60 1.17
CA GLN A 6 -8.96 -10.82 -0.07
C GLN A 6 -10.35 -10.16 -0.11
N LYS A 7 -10.81 -9.48 0.96
CA LYS A 7 -12.10 -8.80 0.95
C LYS A 7 -11.98 -7.41 0.30
N PRO A 8 -12.63 -7.14 -0.85
CA PRO A 8 -12.50 -5.86 -1.56
C PRO A 8 -13.04 -4.63 -0.80
N SER A 9 -13.86 -4.85 0.22
CA SER A 9 -14.39 -3.78 1.08
C SER A 9 -13.43 -3.37 2.20
N ARG A 10 -12.35 -4.12 2.44
CA ARG A 10 -11.34 -3.79 3.44
C ARG A 10 -10.14 -3.14 2.79
N TYR A 11 -9.65 -2.11 3.45
CA TYR A 11 -8.53 -1.31 3.00
C TYR A 11 -7.49 -1.31 4.12
N PHE A 12 -6.25 -1.59 3.75
CA PHE A 12 -5.14 -1.59 4.69
C PHE A 12 -4.07 -0.63 4.22
N TRP A 13 -3.58 0.22 5.11
CA TRP A 13 -2.39 1.01 4.85
C TRP A 13 -1.18 0.11 4.60
N LEU A 14 -0.43 0.50 3.57
CA LEU A 14 0.91 0.00 3.29
C LEU A 14 1.92 1.11 3.58
N GLY A 15 3.18 0.73 3.82
CA GLY A 15 4.29 1.67 3.93
C GLY A 15 4.70 2.23 2.56
N LEU A 16 3.77 2.88 1.87
CA LEU A 16 3.87 3.28 0.47
C LEU A 16 3.25 4.65 0.28
N SER A 17 3.96 5.57 -0.36
CA SER A 17 3.48 6.93 -0.62
C SER A 17 3.93 7.42 -1.99
N ALA A 18 3.21 8.37 -2.56
CA ALA A 18 3.60 9.13 -3.74
C ALA A 18 3.81 10.58 -3.30
N PRO A 19 5.07 11.02 -3.06
CA PRO A 19 5.34 12.38 -2.56
C PRO A 19 4.88 13.46 -3.54
N SER A 20 4.97 13.17 -4.83
CA SER A 20 4.49 14.02 -5.92
C SER A 20 4.03 13.16 -7.10
N ALA A 21 3.23 13.75 -8.00
CA ALA A 21 2.80 13.08 -9.24
C ALA A 21 4.00 12.76 -10.17
N GLU A 22 5.11 13.49 -10.02
CA GLU A 22 6.31 13.38 -10.84
C GLU A 22 7.30 12.32 -10.31
N GLU A 23 7.50 12.24 -8.99
CA GLU A 23 8.42 11.27 -8.37
C GLU A 23 7.84 9.85 -8.30
N GLY A 24 6.52 9.73 -8.38
CA GLY A 24 5.82 8.45 -8.35
C GLY A 24 5.88 7.76 -6.98
N TRP A 25 5.53 6.47 -6.96
CA TRP A 25 5.41 5.70 -5.72
C TRP A 25 6.77 5.30 -5.14
N THR A 26 6.88 5.35 -3.82
CA THR A 26 8.05 4.94 -3.03
C THR A 26 7.63 4.21 -1.76
N TRP A 27 8.36 3.16 -1.41
CA TRP A 27 8.25 2.52 -0.09
C TRP A 27 8.88 3.41 0.99
N LEU A 28 8.53 3.18 2.26
CA LEU A 28 9.09 3.94 3.40
C LEU A 28 10.63 3.91 3.50
N ASN A 29 11.28 2.89 2.92
CA ASN A 29 12.74 2.78 2.89
C ASN A 29 13.39 3.54 1.70
N GLY A 30 12.61 4.27 0.91
CA GLY A 30 13.06 5.02 -0.26
C GLY A 30 13.21 4.18 -1.54
N SER A 31 12.98 2.86 -1.49
CA SER A 31 13.03 2.03 -2.70
C SER A 31 11.78 2.21 -3.56
N HIS A 32 11.96 2.11 -4.87
CA HIS A 32 10.85 2.14 -5.81
C HIS A 32 10.14 0.78 -5.86
N PRO A 33 8.80 0.78 -5.91
CA PRO A 33 8.05 -0.45 -6.04
C PRO A 33 8.10 -0.98 -7.47
N ASP A 34 7.90 -2.29 -7.61
CA ASP A 34 7.82 -2.94 -8.90
C ASP A 34 6.60 -2.41 -9.69
N GLN A 35 6.89 -1.78 -10.84
CA GLN A 35 5.89 -1.16 -11.71
C GLN A 35 5.02 -2.19 -12.44
N SER A 36 5.38 -3.47 -12.44
CA SER A 36 4.59 -4.54 -13.07
C SER A 36 3.33 -4.92 -12.27
N ARG A 37 3.19 -4.44 -11.03
CA ARG A 37 2.01 -4.73 -10.20
C ARG A 37 0.76 -3.99 -10.70
N PRO A 38 -0.45 -4.53 -10.45
CA PRO A 38 -1.68 -3.83 -10.77
C PRO A 38 -1.92 -2.68 -9.79
N TRP A 39 -1.59 -1.46 -10.24
CA TRP A 39 -1.86 -0.21 -9.54
C TRP A 39 -3.22 0.35 -9.97
N GLU A 40 -4.12 0.58 -9.02
CA GLU A 40 -5.31 1.39 -9.24
C GLU A 40 -4.90 2.88 -9.28
N ARG A 41 -5.28 3.57 -10.36
CA ARG A 41 -5.09 5.02 -10.46
C ARG A 41 -6.08 5.71 -9.55
N GLY A 42 -5.60 6.63 -8.70
CA GLY A 42 -6.42 7.46 -7.85
C GLY A 42 -5.64 8.65 -7.32
N ASP A 43 -6.36 9.62 -6.75
CA ASP A 43 -5.82 10.96 -6.42
C ASP A 43 -5.24 11.05 -5.00
N GLY A 44 -5.09 9.91 -4.31
CA GLY A 44 -4.48 9.85 -2.99
C GLY A 44 -2.94 9.79 -3.03
N ALA A 45 -2.30 10.32 -1.98
CA ALA A 45 -0.85 10.28 -1.83
C ALA A 45 -0.33 9.08 -1.00
N CYS A 46 -1.23 8.32 -0.35
CA CYS A 46 -0.87 7.17 0.48
C CYS A 46 -1.43 5.87 -0.10
N GLY A 47 -0.60 4.82 -0.11
CA GLY A 47 -0.88 3.54 -0.73
C GLY A 47 -1.71 2.61 0.17
N VAL A 48 -2.74 2.00 -0.40
CA VAL A 48 -3.62 1.05 0.29
C VAL A 48 -3.66 -0.30 -0.43
N LEU A 49 -3.71 -1.38 0.33
CA LEU A 49 -4.09 -2.69 -0.18
C LEU A 49 -5.61 -2.83 -0.14
N ARG A 50 -6.21 -3.14 -1.28
CA ARG A 50 -7.64 -3.40 -1.44
C ARG A 50 -7.82 -4.72 -2.20
N GLY A 51 -8.21 -5.78 -1.49
CA GLY A 51 -8.20 -7.11 -2.08
C GLY A 51 -6.78 -7.53 -2.47
N ASP A 52 -6.59 -7.78 -3.77
CA ASP A 52 -5.31 -8.14 -4.40
C ASP A 52 -4.63 -6.97 -5.13
N ARG A 53 -5.17 -5.76 -5.01
CA ARG A 53 -4.70 -4.56 -5.72
C ARG A 53 -4.13 -3.51 -4.79
N ILE A 54 -3.15 -2.76 -5.30
CA ILE A 54 -2.65 -1.56 -4.63
C ILE A 54 -3.36 -0.36 -5.24
N GLY A 55 -3.97 0.47 -4.40
CA GLY A 55 -4.59 1.73 -4.80
C GLY A 55 -4.07 2.89 -3.97
N SER A 56 -4.71 4.05 -4.10
CA SER A 56 -4.39 5.24 -3.32
C SER A 56 -5.57 5.73 -2.50
N SER A 57 -5.27 6.40 -1.39
CA SER A 57 -6.25 7.06 -0.54
C SER A 57 -5.66 8.33 0.09
N SER A 58 -6.52 9.21 0.59
CA SER A 58 -6.09 10.36 1.38
C SER A 58 -5.37 9.87 2.64
N CYS A 59 -4.16 10.35 2.89
CA CYS A 59 -3.34 9.98 4.05
C CYS A 59 -4.01 10.23 5.40
N THR A 60 -5.05 11.06 5.46
CA THR A 60 -5.84 11.34 6.67
C THR A 60 -6.95 10.31 6.93
N SER A 61 -7.13 9.33 6.05
CA SER A 61 -8.17 8.30 6.18
C SER A 61 -7.88 7.36 7.35
N ARG A 62 -8.94 6.99 8.08
CA ARG A 62 -8.85 6.06 9.21
C ARG A 62 -8.98 4.61 8.74
N LEU A 63 -7.85 3.99 8.42
CA LEU A 63 -7.77 2.60 7.98
C LEU A 63 -6.91 1.76 8.93
N GLN A 64 -7.11 0.45 8.90
CA GLN A 64 -6.18 -0.50 9.53
C GLN A 64 -4.87 -0.55 8.73
N TRP A 65 -3.78 -1.09 9.30
CA TRP A 65 -2.48 -1.15 8.64
C TRP A 65 -1.87 -2.55 8.72
N ILE A 66 -0.94 -2.83 7.81
CA ILE A 66 -0.14 -4.06 7.80
C ILE A 66 1.31 -3.68 8.08
N CYS A 67 1.90 -4.33 9.09
CA CYS A 67 3.33 -4.22 9.38
C CYS A 67 4.08 -5.43 8.79
N GLN A 68 5.30 -5.19 8.31
CA GLN A 68 6.25 -6.24 7.95
C GLN A 68 7.41 -6.23 8.95
N LYS A 69 7.87 -7.42 9.33
CA LYS A 69 9.16 -7.63 9.99
C LYS A 69 9.81 -8.88 9.41
N GLU A 70 11.13 -8.93 9.45
CA GLU A 70 11.86 -10.14 9.07
C GLU A 70 11.50 -11.32 10.00
N ALA A 71 11.41 -12.51 9.42
CA ALA A 71 11.24 -13.72 10.19
C ALA A 71 12.57 -14.07 10.87
N THR A 72 12.58 -14.05 12.20
CA THR A 72 13.75 -14.50 12.96
C THR A 72 13.86 -16.02 12.84
N LYS A 73 14.98 -16.52 12.31
CA LYS A 73 15.32 -17.93 12.48
C LYS A 73 15.73 -18.11 13.95
N LEU A 74 14.96 -18.92 14.67
CA LEU A 74 15.31 -19.40 16.01
C LEU A 74 16.50 -20.36 15.91
#